data_AF-A0A963WKW8-F1
#
_entry.id   AF-A0A963WKW8-F1
#
_cell.length_a   1.000
_cell.length_b   1.000
_cell.length_c   1.000
_cell.angle_alpha   90.00
_cell.angle_beta   90.00
_cell.angle_gamma   90.00
#
_symmetry.space_group_name_H-M   'P 1'
#
loop_
_entity.id
_entity.type
_entity.pdbx_description
1 polymer ?
#
loop_
_entity_poly.entity_id
_entity_poly.type
_entity_poly.pdbx_seq_one_letter_code
_entity_poly.pdbx_strand_id
1 'polypeptide(L)' 'MGTQRHPAFKASTAERLHRLSRRLGRLSPNWRDPEAFFEERSEIERELRRVAQEVGHG' A
#
# COMPACT_ATOMS: atom_id res chain seq x y z
N MET A 1 -23.08 -9.17 -24.31
CA MET A 1 -22.41 -10.25 -23.55
C MET A 1 -20.98 -9.82 -23.28
N GLY A 2 -20.59 -9.75 -22.01
CA GLY A 2 -19.26 -9.28 -21.61
C GLY A 2 -18.19 -10.36 -21.78
N THR A 3 -16.93 -9.95 -21.80
CA THR A 3 -15.89 -10.40 -20.86
C THR A 3 -14.59 -9.63 -21.11
N GLN A 4 -14.15 -8.93 -20.05
CA GLN A 4 -12.81 -9.11 -19.49
C GLN A 4 -11.62 -8.57 -20.30
N ARG A 5 -11.24 -7.32 -20.01
CA ARG A 5 -9.84 -6.90 -19.94
C ARG A 5 -9.70 -6.07 -18.69
N HIS A 6 -8.79 -6.47 -17.78
CA HIS A 6 -7.94 -5.58 -16.97
C HIS A 6 -6.89 -6.41 -16.18
N PRO A 7 -5.99 -7.17 -16.86
CA PRO A 7 -4.86 -7.81 -16.19
C PRO A 7 -3.82 -6.79 -15.68
N ALA A 8 -3.69 -5.63 -16.33
CA ALA A 8 -2.71 -4.60 -15.97
C ALA A 8 -3.02 -3.90 -14.63
N PHE A 9 -4.30 -3.69 -14.31
CA PHE A 9 -4.71 -3.02 -13.07
C PHE A 9 -4.46 -3.90 -11.84
N LYS A 10 -4.69 -5.22 -11.94
CA LYS A 10 -4.39 -6.15 -10.84
C LYS A 10 -2.89 -6.34 -10.64
N ALA A 11 -2.10 -6.37 -11.72
CA ALA A 11 -0.65 -6.40 -11.63
C ALA A 11 -0.10 -5.16 -10.92
N SER A 12 -0.63 -3.96 -11.22
CA SER A 12 -0.24 -2.73 -10.53
C SER A 12 -0.67 -2.69 -9.06
N THR A 13 -1.86 -3.20 -8.72
CA THR A 13 -2.29 -3.35 -7.32
C THR A 13 -1.37 -4.30 -6.55
N ALA A 14 -1.05 -5.48 -7.10
CA ALA A 14 -0.20 -6.47 -6.44
C ALA A 14 1.22 -5.95 -6.20
N GLU A 15 1.78 -5.21 -7.15
CA GLU A 15 3.11 -4.60 -7.02
C GLU A 15 3.12 -3.48 -5.96
N ARG A 16 2.05 -2.66 -5.89
CA ARG A 16 1.89 -1.63 -4.86
C ARG A 16 1.77 -2.26 -3.47
N LEU A 17 0.96 -3.31 -3.32
CA LEU A 17 0.88 -4.07 -2.07
C LEU A 17 2.24 -4.67 -1.68
N HIS A 18 2.97 -5.26 -2.62
CA HIS A 18 4.30 -5.81 -2.34
C HIS A 18 5.28 -4.74 -1.86
N ARG A 19 5.26 -3.54 -2.46
CA ARG A 19 6.07 -2.40 -2.02
C ARG A 19 5.69 -1.93 -0.62
N LEU A 20 4.39 -1.78 -0.33
CA LEU A 20 3.90 -1.39 0.99
C LEU A 20 4.28 -2.40 2.07
N SER A 21 4.15 -3.70 1.80
CA SER A 21 4.57 -4.76 2.73
C SER A 21 6.06 -4.70 3.05
N ARG A 22 6.92 -4.43 2.05
CA ARG A 22 8.36 -4.25 2.28
C ARG A 22 8.68 -3.01 3.10
N ARG A 23 7.98 -1.90 2.86
CA ARG A 23 8.13 -0.66 3.63
C ARG A 23 7.70 -0.87 5.08
N LEU A 24 6.54 -1.46 5.30
CA LEU A 24 6.03 -1.76 6.64
C LEU A 24 6.96 -2.73 7.39
N GLY A 25 7.50 -3.75 6.73
CA GLY A 25 8.47 -4.67 7.36
C GLY A 25 9.83 -4.04 7.70
N ARG A 26 10.18 -2.92 7.06
CA ARG A 26 11.38 -2.12 7.36
C ARG A 26 11.10 -0.99 8.35
N LEU A 27 9.84 -0.69 8.61
CA LEU A 27 9.42 0.33 9.54
C LEU A 27 9.84 -0.10 10.95
N SER A 28 10.85 0.58 11.49
CA SER A 28 11.36 0.31 12.82
C SER A 28 11.18 1.54 13.69
N PRO A 29 10.77 1.40 14.96
CA PRO A 29 10.71 2.51 15.88
C PRO A 29 12.10 3.16 16.00
N ASN A 30 12.19 4.42 15.59
CA ASN A 30 13.39 5.22 15.79
C ASN A 30 13.20 6.07 17.04
N TRP A 31 13.81 5.65 18.16
CA TRP A 31 13.72 6.39 19.43
C TRP A 31 14.41 7.75 19.40
N ARG A 32 15.29 7.98 18.41
CA ARG A 32 15.94 9.28 18.18
C ARG A 32 15.05 10.25 17.42
N ASP A 33 14.15 9.73 16.59
CA ASP A 33 13.19 10.52 15.82
C ASP A 33 11.84 9.78 15.73
N PRO A 34 11.02 9.89 16.79
CA PRO A 34 9.74 9.19 16.82
C PRO A 34 8.75 9.76 15.80
N GLU A 35 8.87 11.05 15.45
CA GLU A 35 7.99 11.71 14.49
C GLU A 35 8.12 11.11 13.09
N ALA A 36 9.35 10.85 12.59
CA ALA A 36 9.56 10.18 11.30
C ALA A 36 8.91 8.79 11.26
N PHE A 37 8.92 8.04 12.36
CA PHE A 37 8.24 6.75 12.42
C PHE A 37 6.73 6.89 12.26
N PHE A 38 6.11 7.84 12.98
CA PHE A 38 4.67 8.08 12.88
C PHE A 38 4.27 8.65 11.51
N GLU A 39 5.10 9.50 10.92
CA GLU A 39 4.89 10.04 9.58
C GLU A 39 4.94 8.93 8.53
N GLU A 40 5.98 8.11 8.53
CA GLU A 40 6.12 7.00 7.57
C GLU A 40 5.02 5.96 7.76
N ARG A 41 4.66 5.63 9.01
CA ARG A 41 3.51 4.77 9.33
C ARG A 41 2.21 5.34 8.74
N SER A 42 1.99 6.65 8.91
CA SER A 42 0.76 7.32 8.44
C SER A 42 0.71 7.42 6.92
N GLU A 43 1.85 7.56 6.25
CA GLU A 43 1.93 7.48 4.78
C GLU A 43 1.57 6.07 4.29
N ILE A 44 2.18 5.04 4.87
CA ILE A 44 1.89 3.63 4.53
C ILE A 44 0.40 3.31 4.74
N GLU A 45 -0.19 3.75 5.85
CA GLU A 45 -1.62 3.55 6.15
C GLU A 45 -2.52 4.22 5.10
N ARG A 46 -2.22 5.47 4.72
CA ARG A 46 -2.99 6.21 3.70
C ARG A 46 -2.93 5.53 2.34
N GLU A 47 -1.76 5.07 1.93
CA GLU A 47 -1.59 4.38 0.65
C GLU A 47 -2.27 3.01 0.65
N LEU A 48 -2.15 2.24 1.75
CA LEU A 48 -2.85 0.97 1.91
C LEU A 48 -4.36 1.13 1.85
N ARG A 49 -4.92 2.16 2.50
CA ARG A 49 -6.36 2.46 2.45
C ARG A 49 -6.84 2.75 1.03
N ARG A 50 -6.06 3.50 0.23
CA ARG A 50 -6.39 3.75 -1.18
C ARG A 50 -6.42 2.44 -1.98
N VAL A 51 -5.38 1.63 -1.83
CA VAL A 51 -5.29 0.34 -2.53
C VAL A 51 -6.44 -0.60 -2.11
N ALA A 52 -6.80 -0.62 -0.83
CA ALA A 52 -7.93 -1.41 -0.35
C ALA A 52 -9.28 -0.95 -0.94
N GLN A 53 -9.49 0.37 -1.09
CA GLN A 53 -10.66 0.91 -1.77
C GLN A 53 -10.68 0.54 -3.25
N GLU A 54 -9.55 0.62 -3.94
CA GLU A 54 -9.43 0.20 -5.35
C GLU A 54 -9.77 -1.29 -5.55
N VAL A 55 -9.40 -2.15 -4.59
CA VAL A 55 -9.73 -3.58 -4.62
C VAL A 55 -11.20 -3.83 -4.25
N GLY A 56 -11.74 -3.14 -3.25
CA GLY A 56 -13.11 -3.34 -2.79
C GLY A 56 -14.18 -2.80 -3.75
N HIS A 57 -13.82 -1.87 -4.64
CA HIS A 57 -14.69 -1.32 -5.68
C HIS A 57 -14.53 -2.00 -7.06
N GLY A 58 -13.63 -2.99 -7.21
CA GLY A 58 -13.27 -3.62 -8.48
C GLY A 58 -13.81 -5.03 -8.70
#